data_AF-A0A964P6E2-F1
#
_entry.id   AF-A0A964P6E2-F1
#
_cell.length_a   1.000
_cell.length_b   1.000
_cell.length_c   1.000
_cell.angle_alpha   90.00
_cell.angle_beta   90.00
_cell.angle_gamma   90.00
#
_symmetry.space_group_name_H-M   'P 1'
#
loop_
_entity.id
_entity.type
_entity.pdbx_description
1 polymer ?
#
loop_
_entity_poly.entity_id
_entity_poly.type
_entity_poly.pdbx_seq_one_letter_code
_entity_poly.pdbx_strand_id
1 'polypeptide(L)'
;MPKQKTHKGLAKRVKVTKSGKVRFYSPNSRHLKSNKRGTTVQTYRKARFARSGDMKMYGKLLNRSLLSEQQHETAQEKKQDALAVVATTVVKAVKAKQPAVKQTGTKKAAKSS
;
A
#
# COMPACT_ATOMS: atom_id res chain seq x y z
N MET A 1 -26.22 -16.72 -26.08
CA MET A 1 -25.23 -16.88 -24.99
C MET A 1 -25.63 -16.06 -23.76
N PRO A 2 -25.96 -16.69 -22.62
CA PRO A 2 -26.17 -15.96 -21.37
C PRO A 2 -24.83 -15.52 -20.78
N LYS A 3 -24.47 -14.24 -20.95
CA LYS A 3 -23.28 -13.64 -20.32
C LYS A 3 -23.60 -13.19 -18.89
N GLN A 4 -22.74 -13.51 -17.94
CA GLN A 4 -22.92 -13.07 -16.55
C GLN A 4 -22.85 -11.54 -16.46
N LYS A 5 -23.93 -10.92 -16.01
CA LYS A 5 -24.04 -9.46 -15.87
C LYS A 5 -23.57 -9.02 -14.49
N THR A 6 -22.89 -7.88 -14.45
CA THR A 6 -22.48 -7.25 -13.18
C THR A 6 -23.72 -6.80 -12.39
N HIS A 7 -23.72 -7.08 -11.09
CA HIS A 7 -24.77 -6.62 -10.19
C HIS A 7 -24.79 -5.09 -10.08
N LYS A 8 -25.82 -4.45 -10.64
CA LYS A 8 -25.89 -2.98 -10.78
C LYS A 8 -26.01 -2.25 -9.45
N GLY A 9 -26.70 -2.83 -8.47
CA GLY A 9 -26.84 -2.22 -7.14
C GLY A 9 -25.50 -2.05 -6.44
N LEU A 10 -24.61 -3.04 -6.59
CA LEU A 10 -23.29 -3.03 -5.97
C LEU A 10 -22.33 -2.13 -6.73
N ALA A 11 -22.36 -2.19 -8.07
CA ALA A 11 -21.55 -1.34 -8.93
C ALA A 11 -21.80 0.17 -8.72
N LYS A 12 -23.01 0.57 -8.30
CA LYS A 12 -23.33 1.97 -7.95
C LYS A 12 -22.76 2.40 -6.60
N ARG A 13 -22.58 1.46 -5.67
CA ARG A 13 -22.18 1.74 -4.27
C ARG A 13 -20.68 1.65 -4.03
N VAL A 14 -19.99 0.92 -4.89
CA VAL A 14 -18.61 0.47 -4.66
C VAL A 14 -17.72 0.83 -5.84
N LYS A 15 -16.51 1.29 -5.54
CA LYS A 15 -15.46 1.54 -6.55
C LYS A 15 -14.30 0.59 -6.34
N VAL A 16 -13.86 -0.06 -7.41
CA VAL A 16 -12.62 -0.85 -7.41
C VAL A 16 -11.45 0.08 -7.74
N THR A 17 -10.40 0.10 -6.90
CA THR A 17 -9.18 0.88 -7.15
C THR A 17 -8.28 0.21 -8.18
N LYS A 18 -7.24 0.91 -8.67
CA LYS A 18 -6.22 0.34 -9.56
C LYS A 18 -5.59 -0.93 -8.97
N SER A 19 -5.40 -0.94 -7.65
CA SER A 19 -4.86 -2.08 -6.91
C SER A 19 -5.85 -3.22 -6.66
N GLY A 20 -7.09 -3.14 -7.17
CA GLY A 20 -8.11 -4.18 -6.95
C GLY A 20 -8.81 -4.12 -5.59
N LYS A 21 -8.51 -3.13 -4.74
CA LYS A 21 -9.22 -2.91 -3.48
C LYS A 21 -10.63 -2.38 -3.71
N VAL A 22 -11.56 -2.88 -2.91
CA VAL A 22 -12.97 -2.50 -2.93
C VAL A 22 -13.19 -1.33 -1.98
N ARG A 23 -13.47 -0.14 -2.51
CA ARG A 23 -13.69 1.10 -1.74
C ARG A 23 -15.18 1.40 -1.61
N PHE A 24 -15.63 1.69 -0.39
CA PHE A 24 -17.00 2.09 -0.08
C PHE A 24 -17.04 3.18 1.00
N TYR A 25 -18.22 3.75 1.22
CA TYR A 25 -18.48 4.78 2.24
C TYR A 25 -19.32 4.24 3.38
N SER A 26 -19.20 4.84 4.57
CA SER A 26 -19.93 4.40 5.76
C SER A 26 -21.44 4.52 5.57
N PRO A 27 -22.24 3.53 6.02
CA PRO A 27 -23.69 3.67 6.11
C PRO A 27 -24.06 4.74 7.14
N ASN A 28 -25.32 5.20 7.07
CA ASN A 28 -25.96 6.10 8.04
C ASN A 28 -25.25 7.45 8.27
N SER A 29 -24.55 7.93 7.26
CA SER A 29 -23.75 9.17 7.30
C SER A 29 -24.53 10.43 6.94
N ARG A 30 -25.82 10.33 6.54
CA ARG A 30 -26.61 11.46 6.03
C ARG A 30 -27.44 12.16 7.10
N HIS A 31 -28.27 11.43 7.84
CA HIS A 31 -29.23 11.99 8.81
C HIS A 31 -28.90 11.58 10.26
N LEU A 32 -29.62 12.16 11.23
CA LEU A 32 -29.48 11.89 12.68
C LEU A 32 -28.02 12.05 13.16
N LYS A 33 -27.49 13.26 13.00
CA LYS A 33 -26.14 13.63 13.45
C LYS A 33 -26.13 14.44 14.75
N SER A 34 -27.26 15.06 15.10
CA SER A 34 -27.38 15.97 16.24
C SER A 34 -27.05 15.29 17.58
N ASN A 35 -27.45 14.03 17.75
CA ASN A 35 -27.17 13.24 18.95
C ASN A 35 -25.84 12.47 18.91
N LYS A 36 -25.10 12.51 17.80
CA LYS A 36 -23.86 11.75 17.62
C LYS A 36 -22.66 12.61 17.98
N ARG A 37 -21.65 11.99 18.59
CA ARG A 37 -20.37 12.65 18.88
C ARG A 37 -19.70 13.12 17.58
N GLY A 38 -19.05 14.29 17.63
CA GLY A 38 -18.36 14.86 16.46
C GLY A 38 -17.29 13.92 15.89
N THR A 39 -16.54 13.22 16.74
CA THR A 39 -15.55 12.21 16.35
C THR A 39 -16.17 11.09 15.52
N THR A 40 -17.32 10.56 15.95
CA THR A 40 -18.07 9.54 15.20
C THR A 40 -18.51 10.09 13.83
N VAL A 41 -19.02 11.31 13.76
CA VAL A 41 -19.44 11.94 12.49
C VAL A 41 -18.25 12.09 11.53
N GLN A 42 -17.06 12.40 12.03
CA GLN A 42 -15.85 12.47 11.20
C GLN A 42 -15.45 11.10 10.63
N THR A 43 -15.60 10.00 11.40
CA THR A 43 -15.27 8.65 10.89
C THR A 43 -16.13 8.27 9.68
N TYR A 44 -17.40 8.68 9.64
CA TYR A 44 -18.30 8.38 8.52
C TYR A 44 -17.90 9.03 7.21
N ARG A 45 -17.12 10.12 7.26
CA ARG A 45 -16.62 10.83 6.07
C ARG A 45 -15.48 10.06 5.39
N LYS A 46 -14.77 9.20 6.13
CA LYS A 46 -13.63 8.45 5.63
C LYS A 46 -14.11 7.29 4.76
N ALA A 47 -13.44 7.11 3.61
CA ALA A 47 -13.65 5.93 2.78
C ALA A 47 -13.08 4.70 3.50
N ARG A 48 -13.78 3.58 3.37
CA ARG A 48 -13.38 2.29 3.94
C ARG A 48 -13.09 1.29 2.83
N PHE A 49 -12.29 0.30 3.16
CA PHE A 49 -12.00 -0.82 2.28
C PHE A 49 -12.60 -2.11 2.83
N ALA A 50 -12.87 -3.05 1.93
CA ALA A 50 -13.46 -4.32 2.31
C ALA A 50 -12.41 -5.29 2.85
N ARG A 51 -12.84 -6.07 3.85
CA ARG A 51 -12.02 -7.10 4.48
C ARG A 51 -12.09 -8.41 3.68
N SER A 52 -11.22 -9.36 4.02
CA SER A 52 -11.13 -10.67 3.35
C SER A 52 -12.44 -11.44 3.31
N GLY A 53 -13.28 -11.36 4.36
CA GLY A 53 -14.55 -12.10 4.44
C GLY A 53 -15.51 -11.84 3.28
N ASP A 54 -15.63 -10.59 2.83
CA ASP A 54 -16.61 -10.21 1.81
C ASP A 54 -16.11 -10.44 0.36
N MET A 55 -14.82 -10.77 0.18
CA MET A 55 -14.17 -10.79 -1.14
C MET A 55 -14.79 -11.82 -2.08
N LYS A 56 -15.13 -13.00 -1.55
CA LYS A 56 -15.73 -14.09 -2.34
C LYS A 56 -17.11 -13.70 -2.89
N MET A 57 -17.91 -12.99 -2.09
CA MET A 57 -19.22 -12.48 -2.51
C MET A 57 -19.06 -11.38 -3.56
N TYR A 58 -18.17 -10.41 -3.34
CA TYR A 58 -17.94 -9.32 -4.29
C TYR A 58 -17.38 -9.80 -5.63
N GLY A 59 -16.49 -10.79 -5.63
CA GLY A 59 -15.95 -11.38 -6.87
C GLY A 59 -17.05 -11.98 -7.75
N LYS A 60 -18.00 -12.71 -7.15
CA LYS A 60 -19.15 -13.31 -7.85
C LYS A 60 -20.13 -12.29 -8.42
N LEU A 61 -20.30 -11.15 -7.74
CA LEU A 61 -21.27 -10.12 -8.14
C LEU A 61 -20.70 -9.12 -9.15
N LEU A 62 -19.39 -8.84 -9.04
CA LEU A 62 -18.70 -7.88 -9.90
C LEU A 62 -18.01 -8.53 -11.11
N ASN A 63 -17.87 -9.85 -11.13
CA ASN A 63 -17.17 -10.62 -12.16
C ASN A 63 -15.73 -10.13 -12.37
N ARG A 64 -15.03 -9.81 -11.26
CA ARG A 64 -13.67 -9.29 -11.25
C ARG A 64 -12.84 -9.96 -10.16
N SER A 65 -11.53 -10.08 -10.40
CA SER A 65 -10.57 -10.41 -9.35
C SER A 65 -10.36 -9.19 -8.44
N LEU A 66 -10.52 -9.38 -7.14
CA LEU A 66 -10.48 -8.31 -6.13
C LEU A 66 -9.46 -8.68 -5.06
N LEU A 67 -8.83 -7.66 -4.48
CA LEU A 67 -7.92 -7.79 -3.36
C LEU A 67 -8.55 -7.20 -2.10
N SER A 68 -8.46 -7.91 -1.00
CA SER A 68 -8.81 -7.35 0.31
C SER A 68 -7.78 -6.30 0.74
N GLU A 69 -8.17 -5.44 1.68
CA GLU A 69 -7.28 -4.46 2.30
C GLU A 69 -6.02 -5.13 2.87
N GLN A 70 -6.20 -6.22 3.63
CA GLN A 70 -5.12 -7.01 4.25
C GLN A 70 -4.12 -7.56 3.24
N GLN A 71 -4.64 -8.14 2.16
CA GLN A 71 -3.80 -8.73 1.11
C GLN A 71 -3.02 -7.66 0.36
N HIS A 72 -3.59 -6.46 0.21
CA HIS A 72 -2.87 -5.35 -0.38
C HIS A 72 -1.77 -4.82 0.53
N GLU A 73 -2.06 -4.66 1.82
CA GLU A 73 -1.08 -4.20 2.82
C GLU A 73 0.12 -5.16 2.89
N THR A 74 -0.14 -6.45 3.10
CA THR A 74 0.90 -7.50 3.11
C THR A 74 1.69 -7.57 1.80
N ALA A 75 1.06 -7.31 0.64
CA ALA A 75 1.78 -7.25 -0.62
C ALA A 75 2.69 -6.01 -0.74
N GLN A 76 2.31 -4.87 -0.16
CA GLN A 76 3.14 -3.67 -0.11
C GLN A 76 4.32 -3.86 0.84
N GLU A 77 4.08 -4.46 2.00
CA GLU A 77 5.14 -4.81 2.98
C GLU A 77 6.18 -5.71 2.32
N LYS A 78 5.77 -6.83 1.70
CA LYS A 78 6.68 -7.71 0.95
C LYS A 78 7.46 -6.99 -0.14
N LYS A 79 6.83 -6.05 -0.83
CA LYS A 79 7.48 -5.24 -1.86
C LYS A 79 8.54 -4.31 -1.25
N GLN A 80 8.23 -3.68 -0.12
CA GLN A 80 9.18 -2.82 0.60
C GLN A 80 10.36 -3.64 1.10
N ASP A 81 10.12 -4.82 1.68
CA ASP A 81 11.17 -5.72 2.14
C ASP A 81 12.06 -6.17 0.99
N ALA A 82 11.47 -6.57 -0.15
CA ALA A 82 12.22 -6.94 -1.35
C ALA A 82 13.08 -5.77 -1.87
N LEU A 83 12.53 -4.55 -1.90
CA LEU A 83 13.28 -3.35 -2.28
C LEU A 83 14.42 -3.05 -1.31
N ALA A 84 14.22 -3.25 -0.01
CA ALA A 84 15.25 -3.06 1.02
C ALA A 84 16.38 -4.10 0.89
N VAL A 85 16.04 -5.36 0.60
CA VAL A 85 17.03 -6.41 0.31
C VAL A 85 17.83 -6.07 -0.93
N VAL A 86 17.16 -5.67 -2.03
CA VAL A 86 17.84 -5.25 -3.26
C VAL A 86 18.76 -4.06 -3.00
N ALA A 87 18.30 -3.03 -2.28
CA ALA A 87 19.12 -1.88 -1.92
C ALA A 87 20.35 -2.28 -1.10
N THR A 88 20.19 -3.16 -0.11
CA THR A 88 21.31 -3.67 0.71
C THR A 88 22.32 -4.44 -0.14
N THR A 89 21.84 -5.26 -1.07
CA THR A 89 22.68 -6.06 -1.98
C THR A 89 23.45 -5.15 -2.93
N VAL A 90 22.80 -4.11 -3.48
CA VAL A 90 23.44 -3.10 -4.33
C VAL A 90 24.51 -2.32 -3.55
N VAL A 91 24.21 -1.86 -2.33
CA VAL A 91 25.19 -1.16 -1.48
C VAL A 91 26.39 -2.07 -1.19
N LYS A 92 26.15 -3.34 -0.86
CA LYS A 92 27.23 -4.33 -0.64
C LYS A 92 28.09 -4.52 -1.90
N ALA A 93 27.46 -4.63 -3.07
CA ALA A 93 28.16 -4.77 -4.35
C ALA A 93 28.97 -3.52 -4.72
N VAL A 94 28.44 -2.31 -4.50
CA VAL A 94 29.14 -1.04 -4.74
C VAL A 94 30.34 -0.91 -3.79
N LYS A 95 30.18 -1.24 -2.51
CA LYS A 95 31.28 -1.22 -1.53
C LYS A 95 32.39 -2.23 -1.86
N ALA A 96 32.03 -3.40 -2.38
CA ALA A 96 32.99 -4.41 -2.83
C ALA A 96 33.77 -3.99 -4.10
N LYS A 97 33.24 -3.05 -4.89
CA LYS A 97 33.84 -2.56 -6.14
C LYS A 97 34.66 -1.27 -5.97
N GLN A 98 34.65 -0.64 -4.80
CA GLN A 98 35.57 0.47 -4.52
C GLN A 98 36.99 -0.07 -4.35
N PRO A 99 37.97 0.37 -5.17
CA PRO A 99 39.36 -0.03 -4.96
C PRO A 99 39.83 0.57 -3.62
N ALA A 100 40.45 -0.26 -2.78
CA ALA A 100 41.09 0.18 -1.55
C ALA A 100 42.13 1.26 -1.88
N VAL A 101 41.79 2.53 -1.67
CA VAL A 101 42.74 3.63 -1.80
C VAL A 101 43.77 3.46 -0.68
N LYS A 102 44.92 2.91 -1.03
CA LYS A 102 46.11 2.86 -0.17
C LYS A 102 46.45 4.30 0.21
N GLN A 103 46.26 4.67 1.46
CA GLN A 103 46.75 5.93 2.00
C GLN A 103 48.28 5.88 2.00
N THR A 104 48.91 6.46 0.97
CA THR A 104 50.35 6.72 0.95
C THR A 104 50.60 8.19 0.76
N GLY A 105 51.20 8.81 1.78
CA GLY A 105 51.77 10.16 1.73
C GLY A 105 51.24 11.05 2.86
N THR A 106 52.06 11.72 3.68
CA THR A 106 53.47 12.07 3.54
C THR A 106 54.06 12.37 4.93
N LYS A 107 55.31 11.92 5.18
CA LYS A 107 56.12 12.38 6.31
C LYS A 107 56.41 13.87 6.12
N LYS A 108 55.84 14.73 6.96
CA LYS A 108 56.16 16.16 7.03
C LYS A 108 57.57 16.29 7.62
N ALA A 109 58.53 16.67 6.78
CA ALA A 109 59.90 16.96 7.18
C ALA A 109 59.94 18.18 8.12
N ALA A 110 60.60 18.01 9.27
CA ALA A 110 61.01 19.08 10.16
C ALA A 110 62.47 19.45 9.86
N LYS A 111 62.73 20.75 9.66
CA LYS A 111 64.03 21.47 9.76
C LYS A 111 63.74 22.96 9.45
N SER A 112 63.68 23.86 10.44
CA SER A 112 64.78 24.58 11.11
C SER A 112 65.51 25.60 10.22
N SER A 113 65.20 26.87 10.41
CA SER A 113 66.07 28.05 10.28
C SER A 113 65.40 29.22 11.00
#